data_AF-A0A060ZHG5-F1
#
_entry.id   AF-A0A060ZHG5-F1
#
_cell.length_a   1.000
_cell.length_b   1.000
_cell.length_c   1.000
_cell.angle_alpha   90.00
_cell.angle_beta   90.00
_cell.angle_gamma   90.00
#
_symmetry.space_group_name_H-M   'P 1'
#
loop_
_entity.id
_entity.type
_entity.pdbx_description
1 polymer ?
#
loop_
_entity_poly.entity_id
_entity_poly.type
_entity_poly.pdbx_seq_one_letter_code
_entity_poly.pdbx_strand_id
1 'polypeptide(L)'
;RSLTPLLSFLLSSPPLQLTTELLTRGGKDIAFSDYSPLWKTHRRLVHNSFTLFGEGTTKLQSIVLEAVEALCCDLQASRGQAIDPDPPLMRAVTNVVCTLVFSSTYQHGDPELTTVMEYNDGIVQTIARGGLVDIFPWLRVGDSHATDTNR
;
A
#
# COMPACT_ATOMS: atom_id res chain seq x y z
N ARG A 1 10.40 -32.02 24.01
CA ARG A 1 9.47 -32.56 22.99
C ARG A 1 8.29 -31.60 22.75
N SER A 2 8.51 -30.32 22.41
CA SER A 2 7.38 -29.38 22.20
C SER A 2 7.64 -28.25 21.20
N LEU A 3 8.66 -28.35 20.35
CA LEU A 3 8.95 -27.33 19.32
C LEU A 3 8.35 -27.67 17.94
N THR A 4 7.63 -28.78 17.81
CA THR A 4 7.29 -29.38 16.51
C THR A 4 6.19 -28.69 15.70
N PRO A 5 5.11 -28.10 16.24
CA PRO A 5 4.04 -27.56 15.39
C PRO A 5 4.40 -26.20 14.76
N LEU A 6 5.07 -25.32 15.51
CA LEU A 6 5.53 -24.03 14.97
C LEU A 6 6.66 -24.22 13.95
N LEU A 7 7.59 -25.14 14.21
CA LEU A 7 8.67 -25.43 13.28
C LEU A 7 8.16 -26.14 12.02
N SER A 8 7.19 -27.05 12.13
CA SER A 8 6.59 -27.69 10.94
C SER A 8 5.73 -26.72 10.14
N PHE A 9 5.03 -25.78 10.79
CA PHE A 9 4.29 -24.72 10.13
C PHE A 9 5.25 -23.76 9.38
N LEU A 10 6.33 -23.33 10.04
CA LEU A 10 7.39 -22.51 9.43
C LEU A 10 8.07 -23.18 8.22
N LEU A 11 8.18 -24.51 8.21
CA LEU A 11 8.76 -25.27 7.10
C LEU A 11 7.76 -25.61 5.99
N SER A 12 6.46 -25.57 6.28
CA SER A 12 5.39 -25.92 5.34
C SER A 12 4.79 -24.72 4.62
N SER A 13 4.86 -23.53 5.20
CA SER A 13 4.33 -22.31 4.58
C SER A 13 5.29 -21.80 3.50
N PRO A 14 4.81 -21.54 2.27
CA PRO A 14 5.60 -20.86 1.25
C PRO A 14 6.19 -19.55 1.79
N PRO A 15 7.43 -19.19 1.42
CA PRO A 15 8.12 -18.02 1.96
C PRO A 15 7.32 -16.72 1.82
N LEU A 16 6.50 -16.60 0.76
CA LEU A 16 5.63 -15.45 0.56
C LEU A 16 4.50 -15.35 1.59
N GLN A 17 3.83 -16.45 1.93
CA GLN A 17 2.77 -16.46 2.94
C GLN A 17 3.31 -16.07 4.32
N LEU A 18 4.53 -16.50 4.65
CA LEU A 18 5.18 -16.08 5.88
C LEU A 18 5.52 -14.59 5.90
N THR A 19 6.01 -14.04 4.77
CA THR A 19 6.29 -12.60 4.68
C THR A 19 5.02 -11.75 4.77
N THR A 20 3.93 -12.14 4.10
CA THR A 20 2.65 -11.42 4.19
C THR A 20 2.04 -11.55 5.58
N GLU A 21 2.11 -12.71 6.24
CA GLU A 21 1.68 -12.88 7.63
C GLU A 21 2.47 -11.97 8.58
N LEU A 22 3.80 -11.88 8.45
CA LEU A 22 4.60 -10.98 9.28
C LEU A 22 4.24 -9.51 9.04
N LEU A 23 4.12 -9.10 7.78
CA LEU A 23 3.76 -7.72 7.39
C LEU A 23 2.38 -7.32 7.92
N THR A 24 1.42 -8.25 7.91
CA THR A 24 0.01 -7.97 8.22
C THR A 24 -0.40 -8.42 9.61
N ARG A 25 0.58 -8.84 10.43
CA ARG A 25 0.36 -9.37 11.80
C ARG A 25 -0.63 -10.55 11.82
N GLY A 26 -0.46 -11.46 10.88
CA GLY A 26 -1.27 -12.66 10.67
C GLY A 26 -2.55 -12.39 9.90
N GLY A 27 -2.49 -11.62 8.81
CA GLY A 27 -3.63 -11.35 7.93
C GLY A 27 -4.70 -10.48 8.58
N LYS A 28 -4.31 -9.45 9.33
CA LYS A 28 -5.27 -8.51 9.98
C LYS A 28 -5.45 -7.20 9.22
N ASP A 29 -4.77 -7.07 8.08
CA ASP A 29 -4.94 -5.95 7.17
C ASP A 29 -6.18 -6.16 6.27
N ILE A 30 -6.34 -5.33 5.23
CA ILE A 30 -7.45 -5.46 4.28
C ILE A 30 -7.01 -6.13 2.97
N ALA A 31 -5.75 -5.99 2.58
CA ALA A 31 -5.26 -6.35 1.25
C ALA A 31 -4.88 -7.84 1.15
N PHE A 32 -4.28 -8.39 2.20
CA PHE A 32 -3.77 -9.77 2.20
C PHE A 32 -4.51 -10.69 3.18
N SER A 33 -5.60 -10.22 3.79
CA SER A 33 -6.40 -11.04 4.70
C SER A 33 -7.51 -11.79 3.98
N ASP A 34 -7.79 -12.99 4.49
CA ASP A 34 -8.92 -13.77 4.03
C ASP A 34 -10.26 -13.12 4.42
N TYR A 35 -11.30 -13.46 3.66
CA TYR A 35 -12.65 -12.99 3.95
C TYR A 35 -13.07 -13.42 5.36
N SER A 36 -13.30 -12.42 6.21
CA SER A 36 -13.69 -12.60 7.60
C SER A 36 -14.63 -11.47 8.06
N PRO A 37 -15.36 -11.65 9.17
CA PRO A 37 -16.14 -10.56 9.77
C PRO A 37 -15.28 -9.33 10.12
N LEU A 38 -14.02 -9.55 10.53
CA LEU A 38 -13.06 -8.51 10.81
C LEU A 38 -12.69 -7.72 9.54
N TRP A 39 -12.34 -8.43 8.45
CA TRP A 39 -12.07 -7.81 7.15
C TRP A 39 -13.26 -6.96 6.66
N LYS A 40 -14.48 -7.50 6.75
CA LYS A 40 -15.70 -6.78 6.35
C LYS A 40 -15.89 -5.49 7.15
N THR A 41 -15.58 -5.54 8.44
CA THR A 41 -15.66 -4.38 9.33
C THR A 41 -14.63 -3.31 8.97
N HIS A 42 -13.36 -3.70 8.79
CA HIS A 42 -12.30 -2.78 8.37
C HIS A 42 -12.59 -2.16 7.00
N ARG A 43 -12.99 -2.97 6.01
CA ARG A 43 -13.35 -2.48 4.67
C ARG A 43 -14.51 -1.49 4.70
N ARG A 44 -15.57 -1.79 5.48
CA ARG A 44 -16.72 -0.90 5.63
C ARG A 44 -16.34 0.40 6.33
N LEU A 45 -15.51 0.34 7.37
CA LEU A 45 -15.03 1.52 8.08
C LEU A 45 -14.28 2.46 7.14
N VAL A 46 -13.26 1.95 6.43
CA VAL A 46 -12.45 2.74 5.49
C VAL A 46 -13.33 3.33 4.38
N HIS A 47 -14.21 2.53 3.79
CA HIS A 47 -15.13 3.01 2.76
C HIS A 47 -16.02 4.14 3.28
N ASN A 48 -16.62 3.99 4.46
CA ASN A 48 -17.47 5.01 5.07
C ASN A 48 -16.69 6.30 5.36
N SER A 49 -15.42 6.20 5.76
CA SER A 49 -14.56 7.38 5.95
C SER A 49 -14.36 8.13 4.63
N PHE A 50 -14.09 7.43 3.53
CA PHE A 50 -13.95 8.07 2.22
C PHE A 50 -15.26 8.70 1.71
N THR A 51 -16.41 8.09 1.97
CA THR A 51 -17.70 8.71 1.60
C THR A 51 -17.93 9.99 2.37
N LEU A 52 -17.55 10.07 3.65
CA LEU A 52 -17.64 11.33 4.43
C LEU A 52 -16.75 12.44 3.85
N PHE A 53 -15.61 12.08 3.25
CA PHE A 53 -14.72 13.05 2.59
C PHE A 53 -15.17 13.48 1.18
N GLY A 54 -16.13 12.76 0.58
CA GLY A 54 -16.61 13.03 -0.79
C GLY A 54 -18.07 13.50 -0.89
N GLU A 55 -18.94 13.10 0.04
CA GLU A 55 -20.36 13.45 0.02
C GLU A 55 -20.58 14.79 0.72
N GLY A 56 -20.83 15.84 -0.07
CA GLY A 56 -21.15 17.18 0.43
C GLY A 56 -19.98 17.93 1.08
N THR A 57 -18.76 17.36 1.08
CA THR A 57 -17.55 18.04 1.57
C THR A 57 -16.52 18.18 0.44
N THR A 58 -15.83 19.32 0.39
CA THR A 58 -14.70 19.57 -0.53
C THR A 58 -13.37 19.17 0.09
N LYS A 59 -13.40 18.42 1.20
CA LYS A 59 -12.21 18.18 2.05
C LYS A 59 -11.15 17.36 1.35
N LEU A 60 -11.53 16.28 0.65
CA LEU A 60 -10.56 15.51 -0.12
C LEU A 60 -9.92 16.35 -1.23
N GLN A 61 -10.75 17.11 -1.95
CA GLN A 61 -10.28 18.00 -3.00
C GLN A 61 -9.31 19.05 -2.47
N SER A 62 -9.60 19.69 -1.34
CA SER A 62 -8.73 20.71 -0.75
C SER A 62 -7.39 20.12 -0.31
N ILE A 63 -7.39 18.94 0.30
CA ILE A 63 -6.16 18.23 0.70
C ILE A 63 -5.29 17.91 -0.52
N VAL A 64 -5.91 17.41 -1.60
CA VAL A 64 -5.20 17.11 -2.85
C VAL A 64 -4.65 18.40 -3.47
N LEU A 65 -5.44 19.47 -3.51
CA LEU A 65 -5.02 20.74 -4.08
C LEU A 65 -3.82 21.32 -3.32
N GLU A 66 -3.85 21.30 -1.98
CA GLU A 66 -2.77 21.78 -1.12
C GLU A 66 -1.47 20.99 -1.36
N ALA A 67 -1.56 19.65 -1.48
CA ALA A 67 -0.40 18.82 -1.80
C ALA A 67 0.16 19.11 -3.21
N VAL A 68 -0.71 19.36 -4.19
CA VAL A 68 -0.30 19.72 -5.57
C VAL A 68 0.32 21.12 -5.62
N GLU A 69 -0.20 22.07 -4.86
CA GLU A 69 0.37 23.42 -4.75
C GLU A 69 1.77 23.39 -4.13
N ALA A 70 1.97 22.60 -3.08
CA ALA A 70 3.29 22.39 -2.49
C ALA A 70 4.27 21.77 -3.50
N LEU A 71 3.84 20.71 -4.21
CA LEU A 71 4.64 20.10 -5.29
C LEU A 71 5.00 21.11 -6.38
N CYS A 72 4.03 21.91 -6.84
CA CYS A 72 4.29 22.94 -7.84
C CYS A 72 5.31 23.98 -7.34
N CYS A 73 5.25 24.38 -6.07
CA CYS A 73 6.25 25.26 -5.47
C CYS A 73 7.65 24.65 -5.51
N ASP A 74 7.80 23.37 -5.14
CA ASP A 74 9.09 22.67 -5.19
C ASP A 74 9.66 22.59 -6.62
N LEU A 75 8.81 22.28 -7.60
CA LEU A 75 9.21 22.19 -9.02
C LEU A 75 9.56 23.56 -9.60
N GLN A 76 8.88 24.62 -9.17
CA GLN A 76 9.19 25.99 -9.60
C GLN A 76 10.50 26.49 -8.98
N ALA A 77 10.78 26.14 -7.72
CA ALA A 77 12.04 26.51 -7.05
C ALA A 77 13.27 25.88 -7.72
N SER A 78 13.10 24.75 -8.40
CA SER A 78 14.14 24.02 -9.13
C SER A 78 14.17 24.34 -10.63
N ARG A 79 13.42 25.36 -11.09
CA ARG A 79 13.31 25.70 -12.50
C ARG A 79 14.68 25.98 -13.12
N GLY A 80 14.97 25.30 -14.23
CA GLY A 80 16.24 25.43 -14.96
C GLY A 80 17.32 24.45 -14.51
N GLN A 81 17.04 23.60 -13.52
CA GLN A 81 17.89 22.48 -13.12
C GLN A 81 17.25 21.15 -13.53
N ALA A 82 18.09 20.18 -13.86
CA ALA A 82 17.62 18.79 -13.98
C ALA A 82 17.38 18.26 -12.56
N ILE A 83 16.13 17.95 -12.24
CA ILE A 83 15.75 17.33 -10.97
C ILE A 83 15.06 16.00 -11.21
N ASP A 84 15.21 15.09 -10.25
CA ASP A 84 14.39 13.89 -10.17
C ASP A 84 13.00 14.28 -9.61
N PRO A 85 11.90 14.06 -10.35
CA PRO A 85 10.57 14.38 -9.89
C PRO A 85 10.00 13.36 -8.89
N ASP A 86 10.64 12.20 -8.72
CA ASP A 86 10.11 11.12 -7.89
C ASP A 86 10.00 11.50 -6.40
N PRO A 87 11.04 12.04 -5.72
CA PRO A 87 10.95 12.42 -4.32
C PRO A 87 9.87 13.48 -3.99
N PRO A 88 9.75 14.61 -4.73
CA PRO A 88 8.71 15.60 -4.43
C PRO A 88 7.30 15.07 -4.74
N LEU A 89 7.15 14.23 -5.77
CA LEU A 89 5.87 13.59 -6.07
C LEU A 89 5.45 12.60 -4.98
N MET A 90 6.37 11.75 -4.54
CA MET A 90 6.12 10.78 -3.47
C MET A 90 5.80 11.47 -2.14
N ARG A 91 6.44 12.61 -1.84
CA ARG A 91 6.05 13.45 -0.69
C ARG A 91 4.61 13.96 -0.83
N ALA A 92 4.24 14.49 -1.98
CA ALA A 92 2.89 15.01 -2.21
C ALA A 92 1.81 13.94 -2.00
N VAL A 93 2.00 12.75 -2.59
CA VAL A 93 1.08 11.61 -2.43
C VAL A 93 1.02 11.16 -0.97
N THR A 94 2.17 11.06 -0.31
CA THR A 94 2.23 10.68 1.12
C THR A 94 1.50 11.68 1.99
N ASN A 95 1.66 12.98 1.73
CA ASN A 95 0.97 14.04 2.48
C ASN A 95 -0.55 14.00 2.29
N VAL A 96 -1.06 13.62 1.12
CA VAL A 96 -2.52 13.41 0.96
C VAL A 96 -3.00 12.32 1.91
N VAL A 97 -2.31 11.18 1.95
CA VAL A 97 -2.68 10.05 2.82
C VAL A 97 -2.51 10.41 4.30
N CYS A 98 -1.38 11.00 4.70
CA CYS A 98 -1.13 11.41 6.09
C CYS A 98 -2.13 12.48 6.57
N THR A 99 -2.54 13.40 5.70
CA THR A 99 -3.55 14.40 6.06
C THR A 99 -4.91 13.74 6.27
N LEU A 100 -5.28 12.78 5.41
CA LEU A 100 -6.55 12.06 5.53
C LEU A 100 -6.63 11.17 6.78
N VAL A 101 -5.52 10.50 7.14
CA VAL A 101 -5.50 9.51 8.22
C VAL A 101 -5.08 10.12 9.57
N PHE A 102 -4.08 11.00 9.57
CA PHE A 102 -3.44 11.53 10.77
C PHE A 102 -3.60 13.05 10.94
N SER A 103 -4.15 13.75 9.94
CA SER A 103 -4.17 15.22 9.91
C SER A 103 -2.77 15.84 10.07
N SER A 104 -1.76 15.18 9.50
CA SER A 104 -0.36 15.61 9.51
C SER A 104 0.25 15.63 8.10
N THR A 105 1.31 16.42 7.92
CA THR A 105 2.06 16.53 6.67
C THR A 105 3.56 16.54 6.94
N TYR A 106 4.31 16.01 5.99
CA TYR A 106 5.77 16.05 5.96
C TYR A 106 6.26 17.26 5.18
N GLN A 107 7.33 17.88 5.67
CA GLN A 107 7.98 19.01 5.01
C GLN A 107 9.07 18.56 4.03
N HIS A 108 9.61 19.51 3.27
CA HIS A 108 10.76 19.25 2.43
C HIS A 108 11.99 18.90 3.27
N GLY A 109 12.66 17.79 2.92
CA GLY A 109 13.86 17.33 3.63
C GLY A 109 13.58 16.67 4.98
N ASP A 110 12.33 16.31 5.27
CA ASP A 110 11.99 15.64 6.51
C ASP A 110 12.66 14.24 6.58
N PRO A 111 13.52 13.99 7.58
CA PRO A 111 14.21 12.71 7.72
C PRO A 111 13.25 11.55 8.04
N GLU A 112 12.10 11.84 8.68
CA GLU A 112 11.10 10.81 8.96
C GLU A 112 10.50 10.29 7.65
N LEU A 113 10.19 11.18 6.72
CA LEU A 113 9.66 10.80 5.41
C LEU A 113 10.64 9.90 4.64
N THR A 114 11.93 10.23 4.68
CA THR A 114 12.98 9.43 4.04
C THR A 114 13.00 8.02 4.63
N THR A 115 12.94 7.92 5.95
CA THR A 115 12.87 6.64 6.67
C THR A 115 11.63 5.84 6.26
N VAL A 116 10.47 6.48 6.18
CA VAL A 116 9.21 5.85 5.74
C VAL A 116 9.31 5.34 4.30
N MET A 117 9.93 6.10 3.38
CA MET A 117 10.13 5.67 2.00
C MET A 117 11.06 4.46 1.89
N GLU A 118 12.18 4.46 2.61
CA GLU A 118 13.10 3.32 2.65
C GLU A 118 12.44 2.04 3.15
N TYR A 119 11.60 2.14 4.20
CA TYR A 119 10.81 1.01 4.68
C TYR A 119 9.81 0.52 3.62
N ASN A 120 9.10 1.45 2.96
CA ASN A 120 8.14 1.10 1.91
C ASN A 120 8.82 0.37 0.75
N ASP A 121 9.98 0.85 0.29
CA ASP A 121 10.75 0.19 -0.78
C ASP A 121 11.20 -1.22 -0.38
N GLY A 122 11.67 -1.39 0.87
CA GLY A 122 12.02 -2.70 1.41
C GLY A 122 10.84 -3.68 1.42
N ILE A 123 9.65 -3.21 1.81
CA ILE A 123 8.42 -4.01 1.80
C ILE A 123 8.01 -4.36 0.37
N VAL A 124 7.98 -3.38 -0.55
CA VAL A 124 7.59 -3.60 -1.94
C VAL A 124 8.55 -4.56 -2.63
N GLN A 125 9.86 -4.44 -2.45
CA GLN A 125 10.82 -5.39 -3.00
C GLN A 125 10.64 -6.80 -2.43
N THR A 126 10.34 -6.91 -1.13
CA THR A 126 10.12 -8.21 -0.49
C THR A 126 8.87 -8.90 -1.05
N ILE A 127 7.79 -8.14 -1.27
CA ILE A 127 6.55 -8.64 -1.86
C ILE A 127 6.74 -8.97 -3.36
N ALA A 128 7.38 -8.08 -4.12
CA ALA A 128 7.57 -8.22 -5.57
C ALA A 128 8.47 -9.41 -5.94
N ARG A 129 9.51 -9.68 -5.14
CA ARG A 129 10.38 -10.87 -5.30
C ARG A 129 9.63 -12.18 -5.08
N GLY A 130 8.48 -12.16 -4.40
CA GLY A 130 7.63 -13.32 -4.17
C GLY A 130 6.57 -13.60 -5.25
N GLY A 131 6.36 -12.69 -6.20
CA GLY A 131 5.36 -12.85 -7.27
C GLY A 131 3.91 -12.68 -6.79
N LEU A 132 3.18 -11.71 -7.34
CA LEU A 132 1.77 -11.42 -6.98
C LEU A 132 0.81 -12.62 -7.19
N VAL A 133 1.18 -13.56 -8.06
CA VAL A 133 0.39 -14.76 -8.39
C VAL A 133 0.27 -15.72 -7.20
N ASP A 134 1.24 -15.71 -6.29
CA ASP A 134 1.23 -16.55 -5.09
C ASP A 134 0.46 -15.90 -3.91
N ILE A 135 0.20 -14.59 -3.99
CA ILE A 135 -0.64 -13.84 -3.04
C ILE A 135 -2.12 -13.93 -3.41
N PHE A 136 -2.43 -13.91 -4.71
CA PHE A 136 -3.80 -13.95 -5.23
C PHE A 136 -3.98 -15.15 -6.16
N PRO A 137 -4.18 -16.36 -5.63
CA PRO A 137 -4.27 -17.59 -6.43
C PRO A 137 -5.39 -17.57 -7.49
N TRP A 138 -6.42 -16.76 -7.28
CA TRP A 138 -7.55 -16.59 -8.20
C TRP A 138 -7.17 -15.88 -9.51
N LEU A 139 -6.02 -15.19 -9.57
CA LEU A 139 -5.47 -14.65 -10.83
C LEU A 139 -4.95 -15.75 -11.76
N ARG A 140 -4.60 -16.95 -11.27
CA ARG A 140 -4.23 -18.09 -12.14
C ARG A 140 -5.41 -18.63 -12.95
N VAL A 141 -6.64 -18.40 -12.52
CA VAL A 141 -7.83 -19.03 -13.12
C VAL A 141 -8.21 -18.41 -14.47
N GLY A 142 -7.72 -17.19 -14.77
CA GLY A 142 -8.03 -16.46 -16.00
C GLY A 142 -7.41 -17.01 -17.28
N ASP A 143 -6.31 -17.76 -17.19
CA ASP A 143 -5.59 -18.27 -18.37
C ASP A 143 -6.01 -19.70 -18.79
N SER A 144 -6.75 -20.42 -17.95
CA SER A 144 -7.14 -21.82 -18.21
C SER A 144 -8.37 -22.01 -19.11
N HIS A 145 -9.07 -20.94 -19.53
CA HIS A 145 -10.25 -21.04 -20.40
C HIS A 145 -10.05 -20.57 -21.85
N ALA A 146 -8.82 -20.21 -22.25
CA ALA A 146 -8.52 -19.74 -23.61
C ALA A 146 -7.92 -20.82 -24.55
N THR A 147 -7.94 -22.11 -24.18
CA THR A 147 -7.37 -23.19 -25.02
C THR A 147 -8.32 -24.32 -25.39
N ASP A 148 -9.64 -24.15 -25.20
CA ASP A 148 -10.64 -25.11 -25.69
C ASP A 148 -11.59 -24.47 -26.71
N THR A 149 -11.01 -23.91 -27.78
CA THR A 149 -11.74 -23.67 -29.04
C THR A 149 -10.85 -23.99 -30.24
N ASN A 150 -10.32 -25.20 -30.31
CA ASN A 150 -10.00 -25.82 -31.59
C ASN A 150 -9.92 -27.36 -31.48
N ARG A 151 -11.08 -28.00 -31.42
CA ARG A 151 -11.29 -29.29 -32.08
C ARG A 151 -12.74 -29.48 -32.48
#